data_AF-A0A372BS26-F1
#
_entry.id   AF-A0A372BS26-F1
#
_cell.length_a   1.000
_cell.length_b   1.000
_cell.length_c   1.000
_cell.angle_alpha   90.00
_cell.angle_beta   90.00
_cell.angle_gamma   90.00
#
_symmetry.space_group_name_H-M   'P 1'
#
loop_
_entity.id
_entity.type
_entity.pdbx_description
1 polymer ?
#
loop_
_entity_poly.entity_id
_entity_poly.type
_entity_poly.pdbx_seq_one_letter_code
_entity_poly.pdbx_strand_id
1 'polypeptide(L)'
;MKYIIGVLCVTYFPAYSFAEQLQDHTNTAVPSVPKSVGSNNKYTQLETNEQDQDVNFIKLFLNVSINSNASEDLVAAKQSKDGKLYIRSGALKTLRVKMDEYIPDSEWLCINELKGIRFKYLENEQALNLQVPSNMLTGYSVDLSGQQATSQHLLKMKPLNAAILNYSLYNTVTNDENVFSGSAEGIFNSAIGNFSSGVLYNGSNETSYSHEKWVRLESKWQYVDPEKIRIYTLGDFISNSSDWGSSVRLAGFQWSSAYTQRGDIVTSAFPQFSGSAALPSTLDLYVNQQKIYSGLVPSGPFDIKQLPFISGNEVTLVTTDATGQQSITKQAYYFSSKILAKGINEFSVDVGVPRYNYGLFSNDYDDATFASGAIRYGYSNSLTLSGGVEASTDGLSNLGTGFAKNLFGFGVINADIAASQYKDENGYSALVGLEGRISKNISFNTSYR
;
A
#
# COMPACT_ATOMS: atom_id res chain seq x y z
N MET A 1 6.61 -38.01 -34.54
CA MET A 1 6.20 -38.03 -33.11
C MET A 1 7.12 -37.09 -32.37
N LYS A 2 6.59 -36.05 -31.71
CA LYS A 2 7.38 -35.06 -30.96
C LYS A 2 7.45 -35.52 -29.51
N TYR A 3 8.64 -35.79 -28.99
CA TYR A 3 8.85 -36.05 -27.57
C TYR A 3 9.59 -34.85 -26.97
N ILE A 4 8.90 -34.07 -26.13
CA ILE A 4 9.51 -33.06 -25.27
C ILE A 4 9.84 -33.80 -23.97
N ILE A 5 11.12 -34.04 -23.71
CA ILE A 5 11.58 -34.57 -22.42
C ILE A 5 12.08 -33.37 -21.62
N GLY A 6 11.23 -32.83 -20.75
CA GLY A 6 11.63 -31.86 -19.73
C GLY A 6 12.09 -32.60 -18.48
N VAL A 7 13.40 -32.55 -18.18
CA VAL A 7 13.93 -33.06 -16.91
C VAL A 7 14.10 -31.88 -15.96
N LEU A 8 13.22 -31.77 -14.97
CA LEU A 8 13.33 -30.82 -13.87
C LEU A 8 14.16 -31.48 -12.75
N CYS A 9 15.41 -31.08 -12.56
CA CYS A 9 16.25 -31.59 -11.47
C CYS A 9 16.33 -30.53 -10.36
N VAL A 10 15.51 -30.70 -9.32
CA VAL A 10 15.53 -29.86 -8.11
C VAL A 10 16.36 -30.59 -7.05
N THR A 11 17.58 -30.12 -6.79
CA THR A 11 18.40 -30.60 -5.67
C THR A 11 18.16 -29.72 -4.44
N TYR A 12 17.52 -30.27 -3.40
CA TYR A 12 17.24 -29.60 -2.13
C TYR A 12 18.32 -29.99 -1.11
N PHE A 13 19.07 -29.03 -0.57
CA PHE A 13 19.92 -29.23 0.61
C PHE A 13 19.16 -28.75 1.86
N PRO A 14 18.87 -29.61 2.85
CA PRO A 14 18.18 -29.19 4.07
C PRO A 14 19.16 -28.49 5.02
N ALA A 15 18.94 -27.21 5.28
CA ALA A 15 19.49 -26.52 6.45
C ALA A 15 18.47 -26.64 7.59
N TYR A 16 18.84 -27.32 8.67
CA TYR A 16 18.04 -27.38 9.88
C TYR A 16 18.14 -26.04 10.62
N SER A 17 17.00 -25.39 10.85
CA SER A 17 16.88 -24.27 11.78
C SER A 17 15.83 -24.63 12.83
N PHE A 18 16.25 -24.69 14.09
CA PHE A 18 15.35 -24.83 15.23
C PHE A 18 14.80 -23.45 15.58
N ALA A 19 13.51 -23.24 15.39
CA ALA A 19 12.77 -22.14 16.00
C ALA A 19 11.67 -22.76 16.86
N GLU A 20 11.92 -22.79 18.17
CA GLU A 20 10.95 -23.22 19.16
C GLU A 20 9.94 -22.09 19.38
N GLN A 21 8.67 -22.35 19.06
CA GLN A 21 7.58 -21.39 19.15
C GLN A 21 6.95 -21.52 20.54
N LEU A 22 7.18 -20.55 21.43
CA LEU A 22 6.45 -20.44 22.69
C LEU A 22 5.03 -19.96 22.40
N GLN A 23 4.04 -20.82 22.67
CA GLN A 23 2.63 -20.57 22.45
C GLN A 23 1.93 -20.47 23.81
N ASP A 24 1.45 -19.27 24.17
CA ASP A 24 0.57 -19.05 25.32
C ASP A 24 -0.89 -19.24 24.86
N HIS A 25 -1.62 -20.14 25.53
CA HIS A 25 -2.96 -20.60 25.19
C HIS A 25 -4.01 -20.12 26.20
N THR A 26 -3.94 -18.86 26.64
CA THR A 26 -4.95 -18.28 27.52
C THR A 26 -5.76 -17.22 26.78
N ASN A 27 -6.83 -17.67 26.11
CA ASN A 27 -7.75 -16.85 25.31
C ASN A 27 -8.68 -16.00 26.20
N THR A 28 -8.11 -15.25 27.14
CA THR A 28 -8.83 -14.44 28.14
C THR A 28 -8.70 -12.96 27.80
N ALA A 29 -9.82 -12.28 27.56
CA ALA A 29 -9.85 -10.82 27.42
C ALA A 29 -9.51 -10.19 28.78
N VAL A 30 -8.30 -9.65 28.90
CA VAL A 30 -7.90 -8.84 30.06
C VAL A 30 -8.40 -7.42 29.80
N PRO A 31 -9.27 -6.84 30.65
CA PRO A 31 -9.71 -5.46 30.47
C PRO A 31 -8.49 -4.52 30.57
N SER A 32 -8.29 -3.66 29.57
CA SER A 32 -7.24 -2.67 29.56
C SER A 32 -7.57 -1.51 30.48
N VAL A 33 -6.85 -1.39 31.59
CA VAL A 33 -6.86 -0.15 32.36
C VAL A 33 -6.05 0.89 31.56
N PRO A 34 -6.58 2.11 31.30
CA PRO A 34 -5.84 3.14 30.58
C PRO A 34 -4.50 3.41 31.29
N LYS A 35 -3.43 3.59 30.51
CA LYS A 35 -2.11 3.91 31.05
C LYS A 35 -2.19 5.20 31.86
N SER A 36 -1.96 5.11 33.17
CA SER A 36 -1.57 6.27 33.96
C SER A 36 -0.23 6.77 33.43
N VAL A 37 -0.14 8.07 33.18
CA VAL A 37 1.10 8.71 32.77
C VAL A 37 2.09 8.65 33.94
N GLY A 38 3.25 8.03 33.72
CA GLY A 38 4.40 8.08 34.63
C GLY A 38 5.16 6.76 34.78
N SER A 39 5.76 6.21 33.71
CA SER A 39 6.79 5.18 33.87
C SER A 39 8.13 5.85 34.11
N ASN A 40 8.51 5.98 35.38
CA ASN A 40 9.90 6.00 35.80
C ASN A 40 9.98 5.17 37.09
N ASN A 41 10.59 3.99 36.96
CA ASN A 41 10.92 3.11 38.08
C ASN A 41 11.82 3.84 39.08
N LYS A 42 11.22 4.41 40.12
CA LYS A 42 11.80 4.48 41.46
C LYS A 42 10.67 4.29 42.46
N TYR A 43 10.78 3.25 43.29
CA TYR A 43 10.05 3.18 44.55
C TYR A 43 10.48 4.40 45.37
N THR A 44 9.68 5.46 45.28
CA THR A 44 9.75 6.63 46.14
C THR A 44 8.36 6.76 46.71
N GLN A 45 8.27 6.68 48.04
CA GLN A 45 7.07 7.06 48.77
C GLN A 45 6.72 8.48 48.30
N LEU A 46 5.73 8.59 47.43
CA LEU A 46 5.17 9.88 47.04
C LEU A 46 4.22 10.25 48.16
N GLU A 47 4.77 11.05 49.08
CA GLU A 47 4.03 12.06 49.80
C GLU A 47 2.99 12.67 48.86
N THR A 48 1.74 12.60 49.31
CA THR A 48 0.60 13.33 48.77
C THR A 48 0.93 14.80 48.61
N ASN A 49 1.37 15.20 47.43
CA ASN A 49 1.47 16.59 47.01
C ASN A 49 1.20 16.71 45.51
N GLU A 50 -0.03 16.41 45.12
CA GLU A 50 -0.71 17.14 44.05
C GLU A 50 -2.06 17.59 44.60
N GLN A 51 -2.17 18.90 44.81
CA GLN A 51 -3.40 19.60 45.12
C GLN A 51 -4.37 19.43 43.94
N ASP A 52 -5.34 18.54 44.13
CA ASP A 52 -6.65 18.66 43.49
C ASP A 52 -7.68 18.08 44.48
N GLN A 53 -7.76 18.71 45.65
CA GLN A 53 -8.91 18.59 46.55
C GLN A 53 -10.09 19.31 45.91
N ASP A 54 -10.65 18.72 44.87
CA ASP A 54 -11.98 19.02 44.37
C ASP A 54 -12.99 18.37 45.36
N VAL A 55 -13.10 18.91 46.59
CA VAL A 55 -13.97 18.39 47.69
C VAL A 55 -15.47 18.42 47.31
N ASN A 56 -15.78 18.85 46.09
CA ASN A 56 -17.13 18.97 45.53
C ASN A 56 -17.46 17.93 44.44
N PHE A 57 -16.52 17.03 44.09
CA PHE A 57 -16.75 16.05 43.04
C PHE A 57 -16.46 14.61 43.48
N ILE A 58 -17.38 13.70 43.16
CA ILE A 58 -17.21 12.26 43.25
C ILE A 58 -16.55 11.78 41.96
N LYS A 59 -15.42 11.09 42.08
CA LYS A 59 -14.76 10.44 40.94
C LYS A 59 -15.46 9.12 40.66
N LEU A 60 -15.88 8.93 39.41
CA LEU A 60 -16.58 7.74 38.94
C LEU A 60 -15.81 7.12 37.78
N PHE A 61 -15.92 5.80 37.64
CA PHE A 61 -15.52 5.08 36.44
C PHE A 61 -16.78 4.42 35.88
N LEU A 62 -17.21 4.88 34.71
CA LEU A 62 -18.50 4.53 34.15
C LEU A 62 -18.32 3.69 32.89
N ASN A 63 -19.16 2.67 32.74
CA ASN A 63 -19.34 2.02 31.46
C ASN A 63 -20.20 2.94 30.57
N VAL A 64 -19.59 3.56 29.55
CA VAL A 64 -20.28 4.53 28.70
C VAL A 64 -20.76 3.84 27.44
N SER A 65 -22.04 4.01 27.10
CA SER A 65 -22.58 3.56 25.82
C SER A 65 -23.01 4.73 24.94
N ILE A 66 -22.76 4.66 23.63
CA ILE A 66 -23.25 5.62 22.64
C ILE A 66 -24.22 4.91 21.71
N ASN A 67 -25.47 5.38 21.66
CA ASN A 67 -26.52 4.83 20.79
C ASN A 67 -26.57 3.29 20.85
N SER A 68 -26.58 2.76 22.09
CA SER A 68 -26.59 1.34 22.43
C SER A 68 -25.31 0.55 22.10
N ASN A 69 -24.21 1.21 21.73
CA ASN A 69 -22.88 0.58 21.67
C ASN A 69 -22.14 0.86 22.96
N ALA A 70 -21.88 -0.17 23.76
CA ALA A 70 -21.04 -0.04 24.95
C ALA A 70 -19.56 0.16 24.55
N SER A 71 -18.88 1.02 25.30
CA SER A 71 -17.42 1.12 25.28
C SER A 71 -16.81 -0.15 25.88
N GLU A 72 -15.69 -0.60 25.32
CA GLU A 72 -14.92 -1.71 25.92
C GLU A 72 -14.20 -1.27 27.20
N ASP A 73 -13.78 0.00 27.26
CA ASP A 73 -13.09 0.57 28.41
C ASP A 73 -14.03 1.39 29.32
N LEU A 74 -13.72 1.38 30.61
CA LEU A 74 -14.34 2.29 31.59
C LEU A 74 -13.84 3.71 31.40
N VAL A 75 -14.75 4.67 31.46
CA VAL A 75 -14.45 6.09 31.29
C VAL A 75 -14.48 6.81 32.63
N ALA A 76 -13.44 7.58 32.92
CA ALA A 76 -13.41 8.44 34.08
C ALA A 76 -14.41 9.60 33.94
N ALA A 77 -15.32 9.73 34.91
CA ALA A 77 -16.29 10.80 35.04
C ALA A 77 -16.17 11.48 36.40
N LYS A 78 -16.57 12.75 36.50
CA LYS A 78 -16.76 13.44 37.79
C LYS A 78 -18.25 13.74 37.95
N GLN A 79 -18.79 13.51 39.14
CA GLN A 79 -20.14 13.94 39.51
C GLN A 79 -20.04 15.04 40.55
N SER A 80 -20.65 16.19 40.30
CA SER A 80 -20.73 17.28 41.27
C SER A 80 -21.80 17.02 42.33
N LYS A 81 -21.77 17.79 43.44
CA LYS A 81 -22.80 17.73 44.50
C LYS A 81 -24.23 18.02 44.01
N ASP A 82 -24.38 18.81 42.97
CA ASP A 82 -25.66 19.09 42.28
C ASP A 82 -26.05 18.01 41.26
N GLY A 83 -25.30 16.90 41.20
CA GLY A 83 -25.61 15.74 40.37
C GLY A 83 -25.23 15.88 38.90
N LYS A 84 -24.57 16.97 38.49
CA LYS A 84 -24.08 17.14 37.12
C LYS A 84 -22.90 16.22 36.86
N LEU A 85 -22.85 15.68 35.65
CA LEU A 85 -21.78 14.78 35.22
C LEU A 85 -20.81 15.49 34.29
N TYR A 86 -19.54 15.22 34.50
CA TYR A 86 -18.44 15.76 33.72
C TYR A 86 -17.61 14.61 33.16
N ILE A 87 -17.20 14.76 31.92
CA ILE A 87 -16.38 13.80 31.18
C ILE A 87 -15.26 14.56 30.46
N ARG A 88 -14.10 13.94 30.30
CA ARG A 88 -13.01 14.57 29.58
C ARG A 88 -13.32 14.69 28.10
N SER A 89 -12.91 15.80 27.49
CA SER A 89 -12.99 16.02 26.04
C SER A 89 -12.33 14.87 25.26
N GLY A 90 -11.14 14.41 25.70
CA GLY A 90 -10.46 13.28 25.07
C GLY A 90 -11.26 11.98 25.13
N ALA A 91 -11.98 11.73 26.22
CA ALA A 91 -12.83 10.54 26.33
C ALA A 91 -14.04 10.62 25.38
N LEU A 92 -14.65 11.78 25.22
CA LEU A 92 -15.72 11.98 24.23
C LEU A 92 -15.22 11.80 22.79
N LYS A 93 -14.00 12.27 22.48
CA LYS A 93 -13.36 12.04 21.17
C LYS A 93 -13.11 10.54 20.93
N THR A 94 -12.61 9.79 21.92
CA THR A 94 -12.45 8.33 21.85
C THR A 94 -13.78 7.62 21.61
N LEU A 95 -14.87 8.11 22.22
CA LEU A 95 -16.23 7.62 21.99
C LEU A 95 -16.83 8.08 20.65
N ARG A 96 -16.05 8.73 19.77
CA ARG A 96 -16.43 9.24 18.45
C ARG A 96 -17.37 10.45 18.45
N VAL A 97 -17.51 11.17 19.56
CA VAL A 97 -18.28 12.43 19.57
C VAL A 97 -17.40 13.53 19.00
N LYS A 98 -17.88 14.24 17.98
CA LYS A 98 -17.20 15.41 17.40
C LYS A 98 -17.07 16.50 18.47
N MET A 99 -15.83 16.88 18.73
CA MET A 99 -15.46 17.97 19.62
C MET A 99 -14.65 18.99 18.83
N ASP A 100 -14.66 20.24 19.29
CA ASP A 100 -13.78 21.26 18.73
C ASP A 100 -12.31 20.86 18.95
N GLU A 101 -11.48 20.96 17.91
CA GLU A 101 -10.06 20.62 17.96
C GLU A 101 -9.28 21.52 18.93
N TYR A 102 -9.77 22.73 19.19
CA TYR A 102 -9.13 23.67 20.11
C TYR A 102 -9.34 23.34 21.59
N ILE A 103 -10.23 22.39 21.94
CA ILE A 103 -10.48 21.96 23.31
C ILE A 103 -9.45 20.88 23.70
N PRO A 104 -8.59 21.11 24.72
CA PRO A 104 -7.62 20.13 25.19
C PRO A 104 -8.27 18.83 25.67
N ASP A 105 -7.62 17.70 25.42
CA ASP A 105 -8.14 16.38 25.78
C ASP A 105 -8.32 16.18 27.30
N SER A 106 -7.58 16.93 28.11
CA SER A 106 -7.65 16.92 29.57
C SER A 106 -8.82 17.71 30.15
N GLU A 107 -9.48 18.56 29.34
CA GLU A 107 -10.54 19.45 29.81
C GLU A 107 -11.81 18.67 30.19
N TRP A 108 -12.39 19.00 31.35
CA TRP A 108 -13.62 18.39 31.85
C TRP A 108 -14.84 19.17 31.35
N LEU A 109 -15.66 18.52 30.53
CA LEU A 109 -16.86 19.09 29.96
C LEU A 109 -18.09 18.59 30.70
N CYS A 110 -19.01 19.51 31.03
CA CYS A 110 -20.28 19.15 31.64
C CYS A 110 -21.21 18.51 30.60
N ILE A 111 -21.56 17.23 30.79
CA ILE A 111 -22.42 16.49 29.87
C ILE A 111 -23.81 17.14 29.78
N ASN A 112 -24.28 17.73 30.89
CA ASN A 112 -25.56 18.43 30.96
C ASN A 112 -25.63 19.67 30.03
N GLU A 113 -24.49 20.21 29.62
CA GLU A 113 -24.39 21.43 28.79
C GLU A 113 -24.16 21.12 27.31
N LEU A 114 -23.93 19.83 26.97
CA LEU A 114 -23.74 19.39 25.60
C LEU A 114 -25.08 19.40 24.83
N LYS A 115 -25.30 20.47 24.07
CA LYS A 115 -26.51 20.63 23.25
C LYS A 115 -26.64 19.49 22.25
N GLY A 116 -27.83 18.88 22.20
CA GLY A 116 -28.16 17.81 21.24
C GLY A 116 -27.83 16.40 21.72
N ILE A 117 -27.10 16.23 22.83
CA ILE A 117 -26.82 14.93 23.44
C ILE A 117 -27.80 14.70 24.58
N ARG A 118 -28.54 13.58 24.54
CA ARG A 118 -29.33 13.13 25.69
C ARG A 118 -28.54 12.08 26.44
N PHE A 119 -28.60 12.10 27.77
CA PHE A 119 -27.92 11.10 28.58
C PHE A 119 -28.83 10.52 29.66
N LYS A 120 -28.53 9.29 30.07
CA LYS A 120 -29.13 8.62 31.22
C LYS A 120 -28.03 7.97 32.04
N TYR A 121 -27.88 8.42 33.28
CA TYR A 121 -26.98 7.80 34.24
C TYR A 121 -27.73 6.72 35.03
N LEU A 122 -27.16 5.52 35.05
CA LEU A 122 -27.66 4.35 35.78
C LEU A 122 -26.67 4.04 36.89
N GLU A 123 -26.93 4.57 38.08
CA GLU A 123 -26.02 4.50 39.23
C GLU A 123 -25.71 3.06 39.65
N ASN A 124 -26.74 2.21 39.73
CA ASN A 124 -26.61 0.80 40.12
C ASN A 124 -25.75 -0.03 39.17
N GLU A 125 -25.72 0.35 37.89
CA GLU A 125 -24.95 -0.34 36.84
C GLU A 125 -23.61 0.34 36.57
N GLN A 126 -23.34 1.46 37.26
CA GLN A 126 -22.25 2.38 36.95
C GLN A 126 -22.16 2.68 35.44
N ALA A 127 -23.32 2.88 34.80
CA ALA A 127 -23.41 3.02 33.35
C ALA A 127 -23.93 4.40 32.95
N LEU A 128 -23.36 4.95 31.88
CA LEU A 128 -23.78 6.22 31.28
C LEU A 128 -24.18 5.98 29.84
N ASN A 129 -25.48 6.08 29.57
CA ASN A 129 -26.03 5.91 28.23
C ASN A 129 -26.17 7.27 27.55
N LEU A 130 -25.44 7.47 26.45
CA LEU A 130 -25.47 8.67 25.62
C LEU A 130 -26.25 8.38 24.33
N GLN A 131 -27.23 9.23 24.03
CA GLN A 131 -27.89 9.30 22.73
C GLN A 131 -27.34 10.51 21.99
N VAL A 132 -26.56 10.24 20.94
CA VAL A 132 -25.85 11.24 20.15
C VAL A 132 -26.35 11.20 18.71
N PRO A 133 -26.82 12.32 18.14
CA PRO A 133 -27.19 12.39 16.73
C PRO A 133 -26.01 12.00 15.80
N SER A 134 -26.27 11.28 14.70
CA SER A 134 -25.22 10.79 13.79
C SER A 134 -24.34 11.89 13.18
N ASN A 135 -24.86 13.11 13.00
CA ASN A 135 -24.09 14.25 12.49
C ASN A 135 -23.03 14.76 13.48
N MET A 136 -23.19 14.47 14.78
CA MET A 136 -22.24 14.77 15.85
C MET A 136 -21.27 13.61 16.12
N LEU A 137 -21.33 12.52 15.34
CA LEU A 137 -20.38 11.42 15.43
C LEU A 137 -19.35 11.47 14.30
N THR A 138 -18.10 11.16 14.61
CA THR A 138 -17.07 10.87 13.60
C THR A 138 -17.28 9.47 13.04
N GLY A 139 -16.94 9.27 11.76
CA GLY A 139 -17.03 7.98 11.10
C GLY A 139 -16.19 6.92 11.80
N TYR A 140 -16.76 5.74 12.06
CA TYR A 140 -15.99 4.56 12.46
C TYR A 140 -15.16 4.06 11.28
N SER A 141 -13.84 3.99 11.43
CA SER A 141 -12.94 3.59 10.34
C SER A 141 -12.78 2.07 10.34
N VAL A 142 -13.35 1.41 9.33
CA VAL A 142 -13.08 0.00 9.01
C VAL A 142 -11.88 -0.01 8.07
N ASP A 143 -10.72 -0.36 8.61
CA ASP A 143 -9.52 -0.57 7.82
C ASP A 143 -9.47 -2.02 7.34
N LEU A 144 -9.60 -2.22 6.03
CA LEU A 144 -9.56 -3.54 5.41
C LEU A 144 -8.14 -3.98 5.06
N SER A 145 -7.15 -3.08 5.18
CA SER A 145 -5.77 -3.48 5.12
C SER A 145 -5.45 -4.21 6.44
N GLY A 146 -5.73 -5.52 6.46
CA GLY A 146 -5.14 -6.44 7.43
C GLY A 146 -3.60 -6.47 7.36
N GLN A 147 -3.00 -5.70 6.46
CA GLN A 147 -1.58 -5.40 6.44
C GLN A 147 -1.28 -4.38 7.54
N GLN A 148 -0.97 -4.88 8.74
CA GLN A 148 -0.11 -4.11 9.64
C GLN A 148 1.11 -3.69 8.83
N ALA A 149 1.29 -2.38 8.62
CA ALA A 149 2.49 -1.85 8.01
C ALA A 149 3.68 -2.58 8.64
N THR A 150 4.54 -3.14 7.79
CA THR A 150 5.62 -4.02 8.25
C THR A 150 6.36 -3.32 9.37
N SER A 151 6.45 -3.94 10.55
CA SER A 151 7.00 -3.25 11.71
C SER A 151 8.40 -2.73 11.40
N GLN A 152 8.75 -1.56 11.93
CA GLN A 152 10.06 -0.94 11.67
C GLN A 152 11.23 -1.87 12.03
N HIS A 153 11.03 -2.81 12.96
CA HIS A 153 12.03 -3.82 13.30
C HIS A 153 12.23 -4.82 12.16
N LEU A 154 11.15 -5.29 11.51
CA LEU A 154 11.23 -6.23 10.40
C LEU A 154 11.84 -5.57 9.15
N LEU A 155 11.58 -4.28 8.92
CA LEU A 155 12.22 -3.52 7.83
C LEU A 155 13.75 -3.43 7.96
N LYS A 156 14.27 -3.58 9.19
CA LYS A 156 15.71 -3.55 9.50
C LYS A 156 16.39 -4.91 9.44
N MET A 157 15.64 -5.99 9.20
CA MET A 157 16.22 -7.32 9.07
C MET A 157 17.11 -7.37 7.83
N LYS A 158 18.35 -7.83 8.03
CA LYS A 158 19.31 -7.99 6.95
C LYS A 158 19.07 -9.35 6.25
N PRO A 159 19.13 -9.40 4.91
CA PRO A 159 19.03 -10.67 4.20
C PRO A 159 20.17 -11.60 4.61
N LEU A 160 19.86 -12.89 4.66
CA LEU A 160 20.85 -13.94 4.86
C LEU A 160 21.77 -14.00 3.63
N ASN A 161 23.04 -14.31 3.87
CA ASN A 161 23.96 -14.59 2.79
C ASN A 161 23.52 -15.89 2.10
N ALA A 162 23.18 -15.82 0.82
CA ALA A 162 22.70 -16.97 0.07
C ALA A 162 23.17 -16.89 -1.39
N ALA A 163 23.60 -18.02 -1.93
CA ALA A 163 23.91 -18.17 -3.34
C ALA A 163 22.84 -19.06 -3.99
N ILE A 164 22.31 -18.62 -5.13
CA ILE A 164 21.30 -19.33 -5.92
C ILE A 164 21.86 -19.47 -7.32
N LEU A 165 21.72 -20.66 -7.91
CA LEU A 165 22.04 -20.92 -9.30
C LEU A 165 20.78 -21.42 -10.00
N ASN A 166 20.23 -20.60 -10.89
CA ASN A 166 19.17 -20.99 -11.80
C ASN A 166 19.81 -21.48 -13.10
N TYR A 167 19.32 -22.57 -13.68
CA TYR A 167 19.80 -23.05 -14.96
C TYR A 167 18.66 -23.67 -15.77
N SER A 168 18.79 -23.65 -17.09
CA SER A 168 17.85 -24.29 -18.01
C SER A 168 18.61 -24.81 -19.21
N LEU A 169 18.43 -26.08 -19.56
CA LEU A 169 19.11 -26.74 -20.66
C LEU A 169 18.06 -27.32 -21.61
N TYR A 170 18.24 -27.09 -22.90
CA TYR A 170 17.33 -27.52 -23.95
C TYR A 170 18.11 -28.22 -25.05
N ASN A 171 17.63 -29.37 -25.48
CA ASN A 171 18.16 -30.06 -26.64
C ASN A 171 17.03 -30.32 -27.63
N THR A 172 17.14 -29.77 -28.83
CA THR A 172 16.13 -29.91 -29.88
C THR A 172 16.70 -30.74 -31.02
N VAL A 173 15.99 -31.80 -31.38
CA VAL A 173 16.33 -32.67 -32.52
C VAL A 173 15.24 -32.54 -33.57
N THR A 174 15.58 -32.06 -34.77
CA THR A 174 14.65 -31.90 -35.91
C THR A 174 15.38 -32.18 -37.22
N ASN A 175 14.85 -33.07 -38.07
CA ASN A 175 15.39 -33.39 -39.40
C ASN A 175 16.93 -33.59 -39.41
N ASP A 176 17.44 -34.45 -38.52
CA ASP A 176 18.87 -34.75 -38.31
C ASP A 176 19.73 -33.59 -37.74
N GLU A 177 19.16 -32.42 -37.50
CA GLU A 177 19.82 -31.35 -36.76
C GLU A 177 19.60 -31.51 -35.26
N ASN A 178 20.70 -31.40 -34.50
CA ASN A 178 20.70 -31.44 -33.04
C ASN A 178 21.24 -30.11 -32.51
N VAL A 179 20.34 -29.30 -31.93
CA VAL A 179 20.68 -27.98 -31.38
C VAL A 179 20.56 -28.03 -29.86
N PHE A 180 21.69 -27.87 -29.20
CA PHE A 180 21.77 -27.67 -27.76
C PHE A 180 21.78 -26.17 -27.45
N SER A 181 20.96 -25.77 -26.48
CA SER A 181 20.96 -24.42 -25.93
C SER A 181 20.81 -24.50 -24.42
N GLY A 182 21.26 -23.47 -23.71
CA GLY A 182 21.11 -23.43 -22.27
C GLY A 182 21.29 -22.04 -21.71
N SER A 183 20.85 -21.82 -20.49
CA SER A 183 21.09 -20.59 -19.75
C SER A 183 21.42 -20.92 -18.30
N ALA A 184 22.18 -20.03 -17.67
CA ALA A 184 22.44 -20.08 -16.25
C ALA A 184 22.45 -18.66 -15.68
N GLU A 185 21.97 -18.50 -14.45
CA GLU A 185 21.98 -17.25 -13.71
C GLU A 185 22.45 -17.54 -12.29
N GLY A 186 23.54 -16.89 -11.89
CA GLY A 186 24.02 -16.90 -10.51
C GLY A 186 23.51 -15.66 -9.78
N ILE A 187 22.90 -15.85 -8.61
CA ILE A 187 22.47 -14.78 -7.71
C ILE A 187 23.16 -14.97 -6.37
N PHE A 188 23.87 -13.94 -5.91
CA PHE A 188 24.48 -13.89 -4.59
C PHE A 188 23.83 -12.77 -3.78
N ASN A 189 23.14 -13.13 -2.70
CA ASN A 189 22.51 -12.19 -1.78
C ASN A 189 23.43 -11.97 -0.59
N SER A 190 23.53 -10.72 -0.14
CA SER A 190 24.26 -10.35 1.07
C SER A 190 23.61 -9.16 1.78
N ALA A 191 24.08 -8.87 2.99
CA ALA A 191 23.65 -7.70 3.77
C ALA A 191 23.87 -6.35 3.06
N ILE A 192 24.77 -6.26 2.09
CA ILE A 192 25.06 -5.03 1.34
C ILE A 192 24.34 -4.99 -0.01
N GLY A 193 23.54 -6.00 -0.37
CA GLY A 193 22.83 -6.06 -1.64
C GLY A 193 22.91 -7.43 -2.30
N ASN A 194 22.17 -7.58 -3.39
CA ASN A 194 22.22 -8.75 -4.26
C ASN A 194 23.12 -8.46 -5.46
N PHE A 195 23.86 -9.47 -5.91
CA PHE A 195 24.57 -9.47 -7.18
C PHE A 195 23.99 -10.60 -8.02
N SER A 196 23.70 -10.33 -9.29
CA SER A 196 23.20 -11.33 -10.23
C SER A 196 23.96 -11.23 -11.54
N SER A 197 24.23 -12.38 -12.17
CA SER A 197 24.80 -12.45 -13.51
C SER A 197 24.29 -13.66 -14.28
N GLY A 198 23.84 -13.43 -15.51
CA GLY A 198 23.35 -14.48 -16.40
C GLY A 198 24.27 -14.78 -17.59
N VAL A 199 24.14 -15.97 -18.14
CA VAL A 199 24.77 -16.42 -19.38
C VAL A 199 23.79 -17.26 -20.19
N LEU A 200 23.86 -17.13 -21.51
CA LEU A 200 23.12 -17.91 -22.49
C LEU A 200 24.13 -18.63 -23.39
N TYR A 201 23.91 -19.92 -23.61
CA TYR A 201 24.55 -20.70 -24.65
C TYR A 201 23.54 -20.99 -25.77
N ASN A 202 23.86 -20.59 -26.99
CA ASN A 202 23.12 -20.95 -28.18
C ASN A 202 24.01 -21.76 -29.13
N GLY A 203 23.69 -23.06 -29.28
CA GLY A 203 24.40 -23.97 -30.17
C GLY A 203 23.88 -24.00 -31.60
N SER A 204 22.89 -23.18 -31.97
CA SER A 204 22.42 -23.10 -33.36
C SER A 204 23.51 -22.54 -34.27
N ASN A 205 23.77 -23.20 -35.40
CA ASN A 205 24.62 -22.66 -36.47
C ASN A 205 23.78 -22.12 -37.64
N GLU A 206 22.47 -22.35 -37.62
CA GLU A 206 21.50 -22.12 -38.69
C GLU A 206 20.71 -20.82 -38.44
N THR A 207 21.36 -19.65 -38.51
CA THR A 207 20.59 -18.39 -38.49
C THR A 207 21.12 -17.40 -39.52
N SER A 208 20.20 -16.66 -40.16
CA SER A 208 20.52 -15.59 -41.13
C SER A 208 21.16 -14.34 -40.48
N TYR A 209 21.40 -14.36 -39.18
CA TYR A 209 21.89 -13.23 -38.39
C TYR A 209 23.14 -13.63 -37.61
N SER A 210 24.11 -12.73 -37.47
CA SER A 210 25.31 -12.97 -36.65
C SER A 210 24.95 -13.02 -35.17
N HIS A 211 25.44 -14.04 -34.45
CA HIS A 211 25.32 -14.14 -32.99
C HIS A 211 26.54 -14.85 -32.38
N GLU A 212 26.81 -14.57 -31.10
CA GLU A 212 27.77 -15.35 -30.31
C GLU A 212 27.12 -16.66 -29.82
N LYS A 213 27.93 -17.70 -29.61
CA LYS A 213 27.45 -18.95 -29.00
C LYS A 213 27.32 -18.85 -27.49
N TRP A 214 28.19 -18.09 -26.85
CA TRP A 214 28.12 -17.78 -25.43
C TRP A 214 27.86 -16.29 -25.31
N VAL A 215 26.71 -15.94 -24.74
CA VAL A 215 26.27 -14.56 -24.57
C VAL A 215 26.12 -14.26 -23.09
N ARG A 216 26.89 -13.30 -22.58
CA ARG A 216 26.65 -12.74 -21.25
C ARG A 216 25.32 -12.00 -21.26
N LEU A 217 24.45 -12.28 -20.29
CA LEU A 217 23.17 -11.59 -20.13
C LEU A 217 23.35 -10.36 -19.24
N GLU A 218 22.39 -10.06 -18.35
CA GLU A 218 22.52 -8.96 -17.39
C GLU A 218 23.51 -9.33 -16.28
N SER A 219 24.34 -8.37 -15.89
CA SER A 219 25.16 -8.43 -14.68
C SER A 219 24.89 -7.18 -13.86
N LYS A 220 24.34 -7.33 -12.65
CA LYS A 220 23.94 -6.19 -11.81
C LYS A 220 24.11 -6.46 -10.33
N TRP A 221 24.46 -5.40 -9.61
CA TRP A 221 24.35 -5.32 -8.17
C TRP A 221 23.17 -4.42 -7.82
N GLN A 222 22.39 -4.82 -6.82
CA GLN A 222 21.21 -4.08 -6.40
C GLN A 222 21.09 -4.04 -4.87
N TYR A 223 20.81 -2.84 -4.35
CA TYR A 223 20.56 -2.60 -2.95
C TYR A 223 19.19 -1.95 -2.76
N VAL A 224 18.35 -2.56 -1.91
CA VAL A 224 17.02 -2.05 -1.56
C VAL A 224 17.08 -1.47 -0.15
N ASP A 225 16.70 -0.20 -0.01
CA ASP A 225 16.46 0.46 1.26
C ASP A 225 14.94 0.47 1.52
N PRO A 226 14.42 -0.47 2.31
CA PRO A 226 12.99 -0.61 2.55
C PRO A 226 12.45 0.51 3.46
N GLU A 227 13.29 1.15 4.28
CA GLU A 227 12.87 2.27 5.15
C GLU A 227 12.61 3.53 4.34
N LYS A 228 13.51 3.84 3.39
CA LYS A 228 13.35 5.02 2.49
C LYS A 228 12.58 4.71 1.21
N ILE A 229 12.20 3.46 0.98
CA ILE A 229 11.49 2.97 -0.21
C ILE A 229 12.30 3.31 -1.48
N ARG A 230 13.57 2.92 -1.48
CA ARG A 230 14.51 3.21 -2.59
C ARG A 230 15.25 1.96 -3.03
N ILE A 231 15.59 1.92 -4.30
CA ILE A 231 16.43 0.89 -4.88
C ILE A 231 17.56 1.55 -5.67
N TYR A 232 18.74 0.99 -5.52
CA TYR A 232 19.95 1.41 -6.19
C TYR A 232 20.47 0.22 -6.99
N THR A 233 20.60 0.37 -8.30
CA THR A 233 21.10 -0.67 -9.19
C THR A 233 22.36 -0.18 -9.88
N LEU A 234 23.40 -1.00 -9.91
CA LEU A 234 24.66 -0.74 -10.61
C LEU A 234 24.96 -1.93 -11.54
N GLY A 235 25.23 -1.68 -12.82
CA GLY A 235 25.44 -2.71 -13.84
C GLY A 235 24.39 -2.62 -14.94
N ASP A 236 23.96 -3.76 -15.49
CA ASP A 236 22.92 -3.79 -16.51
C ASP A 236 21.51 -3.66 -15.90
N PHE A 237 20.68 -2.78 -16.44
CA PHE A 237 19.29 -2.60 -16.04
C PHE A 237 18.45 -2.07 -17.20
N ILE A 238 17.13 -2.00 -17.00
CA ILE A 238 16.19 -1.37 -17.93
C ILE A 238 15.73 -0.07 -17.28
N SER A 239 15.81 1.04 -18.01
CA SER A 239 15.35 2.35 -17.52
C SER A 239 13.84 2.34 -17.30
N ASN A 240 13.39 3.05 -16.27
CA ASN A 240 11.96 3.30 -16.10
C ASN A 240 11.58 4.50 -16.96
N SER A 241 10.59 4.30 -17.84
CA SER A 241 10.08 5.35 -18.71
C SER A 241 8.74 5.88 -18.19
N SER A 242 8.41 7.11 -18.57
CA SER A 242 7.05 7.63 -18.42
C SER A 242 6.13 7.00 -19.48
N ASP A 243 4.81 7.11 -19.32
CA ASP A 243 3.81 6.50 -20.22
C ASP A 243 3.97 6.90 -21.71
N TRP A 244 4.59 8.05 -21.98
CA TRP A 244 4.88 8.57 -23.31
C TRP A 244 6.29 8.22 -23.84
N GLY A 245 7.22 7.84 -22.96
CA GLY A 245 8.60 7.48 -23.30
C GLY A 245 8.77 6.00 -23.62
N SER A 246 10.01 5.59 -23.82
CA SER A 246 10.36 4.19 -24.06
C SER A 246 11.47 3.73 -23.12
N SER A 247 11.33 2.52 -22.57
CA SER A 247 12.38 1.93 -21.75
C SER A 247 13.54 1.44 -22.61
N VAL A 248 14.76 1.71 -22.14
CA VAL A 248 16.02 1.36 -22.81
C VAL A 248 16.83 0.48 -21.86
N ARG A 249 17.49 -0.55 -22.39
CA ARG A 249 18.43 -1.36 -21.62
C ARG A 249 19.77 -0.63 -21.55
N LEU A 250 20.29 -0.42 -20.35
CA LEU A 250 21.49 0.36 -20.06
C LEU A 250 22.49 -0.46 -19.24
N ALA A 251 23.77 -0.16 -19.37
CA ALA A 251 24.76 -0.44 -18.33
C ALA A 251 25.16 0.87 -17.64
N GLY A 252 25.02 0.94 -16.32
CA GLY A 252 25.31 2.14 -15.56
C GLY A 252 24.75 2.12 -14.14
N PHE A 253 24.11 3.21 -13.73
CA PHE A 253 23.51 3.37 -12.42
C PHE A 253 22.05 3.81 -12.51
N GLN A 254 21.20 3.19 -11.69
CA GLN A 254 19.79 3.53 -11.50
C GLN A 254 19.51 3.80 -10.04
N TRP A 255 18.78 4.89 -9.78
CA TRP A 255 18.21 5.23 -8.48
C TRP A 255 16.71 5.47 -8.64
N SER A 256 15.89 4.61 -8.04
CA SER A 256 14.44 4.69 -8.18
C SER A 256 13.70 4.41 -6.88
N SER A 257 12.42 4.74 -6.85
CA SER A 257 11.51 4.39 -5.77
C SER A 257 11.21 2.89 -5.78
N ALA A 258 11.21 2.24 -4.62
CA ALA A 258 11.06 0.78 -4.47
C ALA A 258 9.66 0.35 -4.00
N TYR A 259 8.59 1.01 -4.44
CA TYR A 259 7.24 0.65 -4.00
C TYR A 259 6.83 -0.77 -4.40
N THR A 260 7.32 -1.29 -5.53
CA THR A 260 7.10 -2.68 -5.94
C THR A 260 7.73 -3.71 -4.99
N GLN A 261 8.75 -3.30 -4.22
CA GLN A 261 9.39 -4.12 -3.19
C GLN A 261 8.71 -3.99 -1.82
N ARG A 262 7.78 -3.04 -1.67
CA ARG A 262 7.00 -2.79 -0.45
C ARG A 262 5.54 -3.16 -0.70
N GLY A 263 5.27 -4.46 -0.77
CA GLY A 263 3.92 -5.00 -0.98
C GLY A 263 2.92 -4.72 0.15
N ASP A 264 3.38 -4.14 1.26
CA ASP A 264 2.59 -3.61 2.36
C ASP A 264 2.17 -2.13 2.14
N ILE A 265 2.70 -1.48 1.11
CA ILE A 265 2.33 -0.11 0.73
C ILE A 265 1.41 -0.16 -0.47
N VAL A 266 0.22 0.40 -0.29
CA VAL A 266 -0.70 0.66 -1.38
C VAL A 266 -0.30 1.97 -2.06
N THR A 267 0.16 1.89 -3.31
CA THR A 267 0.51 3.08 -4.10
C THR A 267 -0.66 3.72 -4.82
N SER A 268 -1.72 2.95 -5.11
CA SER A 268 -2.87 3.44 -5.89
C SER A 268 -3.92 4.08 -4.99
N ALA A 269 -4.60 5.10 -5.51
CA ALA A 269 -5.69 5.73 -4.77
C ALA A 269 -6.91 4.78 -4.71
N PHE A 270 -7.23 4.30 -3.51
CA PHE A 270 -8.46 3.54 -3.32
C PHE A 270 -9.68 4.46 -3.18
N PRO A 271 -10.83 4.07 -3.74
CA PRO A 271 -12.09 4.67 -3.38
C PRO A 271 -12.39 4.40 -1.90
N GLN A 272 -12.82 5.45 -1.19
CA GLN A 272 -13.34 5.37 0.17
C GLN A 272 -14.85 5.17 0.09
N PHE A 273 -15.38 4.20 0.83
CA PHE A 273 -16.82 3.94 0.90
C PHE A 273 -17.34 4.38 2.26
N SER A 274 -18.34 5.24 2.27
CA SER A 274 -18.99 5.68 3.52
C SER A 274 -20.40 5.10 3.61
N GLY A 275 -20.80 4.71 4.82
CA GLY A 275 -22.13 4.24 5.15
C GLY A 275 -22.56 4.74 6.53
N SER A 276 -23.78 4.37 6.95
CA SER A 276 -24.26 4.64 8.31
C SER A 276 -25.15 3.48 8.76
N ALA A 277 -24.97 3.07 10.01
CA ALA A 277 -25.80 2.04 10.65
C ALA A 277 -26.66 2.69 11.75
N ALA A 278 -27.95 2.36 11.80
CA ALA A 278 -28.84 2.87 12.84
C ALA A 278 -28.59 2.20 14.21
N LEU A 279 -28.17 0.94 14.18
CA LEU A 279 -27.89 0.09 15.34
C LEU A 279 -26.51 -0.57 15.18
N PRO A 280 -25.89 -1.06 16.28
CA PRO A 280 -24.78 -2.00 16.17
C PRO A 280 -25.12 -3.10 15.17
N SER A 281 -24.28 -3.28 14.15
CA SER A 281 -24.57 -4.13 13.00
C SER A 281 -23.33 -4.92 12.58
N THR A 282 -23.54 -6.07 11.94
CA THR A 282 -22.49 -6.77 11.20
C THR A 282 -22.43 -6.19 9.79
N LEU A 283 -21.26 -5.73 9.38
CA LEU A 283 -20.97 -5.29 8.02
C LEU A 283 -20.31 -6.43 7.24
N ASP A 284 -21.03 -6.94 6.25
CA ASP A 284 -20.49 -7.81 5.21
C ASP A 284 -20.16 -7.01 3.95
N LEU A 285 -18.99 -7.26 3.38
CA LEU A 285 -18.54 -6.62 2.15
C LEU A 285 -18.35 -7.65 1.06
N TYR A 286 -19.03 -7.45 -0.08
CA TYR A 286 -18.94 -8.31 -1.23
C TYR A 286 -18.34 -7.56 -2.42
N VAL A 287 -17.38 -8.18 -3.10
CA VAL A 287 -16.85 -7.74 -4.39
C VAL A 287 -17.10 -8.84 -5.41
N ASN A 288 -17.77 -8.53 -6.51
CA ASN A 288 -18.17 -9.52 -7.53
C ASN A 288 -18.89 -10.76 -6.94
N GLN A 289 -19.78 -10.55 -5.95
CA GLN A 289 -20.52 -11.60 -5.23
C GLN A 289 -19.69 -12.48 -4.28
N GLN A 290 -18.36 -12.26 -4.18
CA GLN A 290 -17.52 -12.91 -3.17
C GLN A 290 -17.46 -12.04 -1.91
N LYS A 291 -17.74 -12.63 -0.74
CA LYS A 291 -17.54 -11.96 0.55
C LYS A 291 -16.05 -11.82 0.84
N ILE A 292 -15.56 -10.58 0.96
CA ILE A 292 -14.14 -10.27 1.18
C ILE A 292 -13.87 -9.77 2.61
N TYR A 293 -14.90 -9.33 3.32
CA TYR A 293 -14.82 -8.89 4.70
C TYR A 293 -16.14 -9.11 5.44
N SER A 294 -16.04 -9.35 6.75
CA SER A 294 -17.15 -9.42 7.69
C SER A 294 -16.65 -8.91 9.04
N GLY A 295 -17.31 -7.91 9.61
CA GLY A 295 -16.93 -7.35 10.91
C GLY A 295 -18.05 -6.56 11.57
N LEU A 296 -17.91 -6.26 12.86
CA LEU A 296 -18.87 -5.43 13.59
C LEU A 296 -18.61 -3.95 13.32
N VAL A 297 -19.68 -3.20 13.09
CA VAL A 297 -19.67 -1.75 13.02
C VAL A 297 -20.62 -1.18 14.07
N PRO A 298 -20.20 -0.16 14.84
CA PRO A 298 -21.07 0.48 15.78
C PRO A 298 -22.11 1.36 15.05
N SER A 299 -23.11 1.83 15.79
CA SER A 299 -24.10 2.75 15.23
C SER A 299 -23.47 4.11 14.89
N GLY A 300 -24.09 4.79 13.93
CA GLY A 300 -23.59 6.02 13.34
C GLY A 300 -22.86 5.81 12.00
N PRO A 301 -22.19 6.86 11.51
CA PRO A 301 -21.44 6.80 10.25
C PRO A 301 -20.22 5.88 10.38
N PHE A 302 -19.88 5.19 9.29
CA PHE A 302 -18.66 4.40 9.16
C PHE A 302 -18.04 4.59 7.77
N ASP A 303 -16.72 4.46 7.70
CA ASP A 303 -15.91 4.57 6.51
C ASP A 303 -15.13 3.28 6.30
N ILE A 304 -15.17 2.73 5.11
CA ILE A 304 -14.33 1.61 4.68
C ILE A 304 -13.15 2.18 3.91
N LYS A 305 -11.95 1.86 4.40
CA LYS A 305 -10.69 2.28 3.79
C LYS A 305 -9.90 1.08 3.28
N GLN A 306 -9.08 1.33 2.26
CA GLN A 306 -8.08 0.39 1.75
C GLN A 306 -8.63 -1.00 1.40
N LEU A 307 -9.71 -1.03 0.63
CA LEU A 307 -10.15 -2.24 -0.05
C LEU A 307 -8.96 -2.88 -0.79
N PRO A 308 -8.60 -4.15 -0.52
CA PRO A 308 -7.48 -4.79 -1.21
C PRO A 308 -7.71 -4.78 -2.73
N PHE A 309 -6.61 -4.86 -3.48
CA PHE A 309 -6.64 -4.92 -4.94
C PHE A 309 -7.47 -6.13 -5.39
N ILE A 310 -8.73 -5.89 -5.73
CA ILE A 310 -9.61 -6.86 -6.33
C ILE A 310 -10.13 -6.22 -7.59
N SER A 311 -9.85 -6.83 -8.74
CA SER A 311 -10.47 -6.46 -10.01
C SER A 311 -11.99 -6.68 -9.88
N GLY A 312 -12.69 -5.65 -9.42
CA GLY A 312 -14.10 -5.66 -9.08
C GLY A 312 -14.90 -4.76 -10.01
N ASN A 313 -16.18 -5.10 -10.25
CA ASN A 313 -17.10 -4.27 -11.02
C ASN A 313 -18.12 -3.54 -10.12
N GLU A 314 -18.37 -4.08 -8.92
CA GLU A 314 -19.34 -3.59 -7.96
C GLU A 314 -18.93 -4.02 -6.54
N VAL A 315 -19.03 -3.09 -5.61
CA VAL A 315 -18.94 -3.35 -4.16
C VAL A 315 -20.36 -3.35 -3.62
N THR A 316 -20.76 -4.45 -2.97
CA THR A 316 -22.03 -4.55 -2.24
C THR A 316 -21.75 -4.59 -0.75
N LEU A 317 -22.19 -3.56 -0.04
CA LEU A 317 -22.20 -3.53 1.41
C LEU A 317 -23.53 -4.08 1.91
N VAL A 318 -23.49 -5.03 2.83
CA VAL A 318 -24.67 -5.56 3.52
C VAL A 318 -24.47 -5.35 5.01
N THR A 319 -25.23 -4.44 5.61
CA THR A 319 -25.26 -4.26 7.07
C THR A 319 -26.43 -5.03 7.63
N THR A 320 -26.17 -5.97 8.54
CA THR A 320 -27.19 -6.75 9.25
C THR A 320 -27.26 -6.27 10.69
N ASP A 321 -28.41 -5.73 11.11
CA ASP A 321 -28.59 -5.27 12.49
C ASP A 321 -28.84 -6.41 13.48
N ALA A 322 -28.88 -6.09 14.78
CA ALA A 322 -29.14 -7.06 15.84
C ALA A 322 -30.53 -7.73 15.76
N THR A 323 -31.48 -7.18 14.99
CA THR A 323 -32.81 -7.77 14.76
C THR A 323 -32.84 -8.66 13.51
N GLY A 324 -31.72 -8.76 12.78
CA GLY A 324 -31.60 -9.50 11.53
C GLY A 324 -32.04 -8.73 10.29
N GLN A 325 -32.39 -7.44 10.40
CA GLN A 325 -32.71 -6.62 9.23
C GLN A 325 -31.43 -6.30 8.45
N GLN A 326 -31.50 -6.50 7.14
CA GLN A 326 -30.39 -6.23 6.23
C GLN A 326 -30.65 -4.96 5.42
N SER A 327 -29.66 -4.06 5.41
CA SER A 327 -29.60 -2.93 4.49
C SER A 327 -28.48 -3.17 3.47
N ILE A 328 -28.84 -3.13 2.19
CA ILE A 328 -27.93 -3.43 1.07
C ILE A 328 -27.63 -2.13 0.33
N THR A 329 -26.36 -1.72 0.31
CA THR A 329 -25.88 -0.57 -0.47
C THR A 329 -24.93 -1.06 -1.55
N LYS A 330 -25.23 -0.75 -2.81
CA LYS A 330 -24.39 -1.10 -3.96
C LYS A 330 -23.71 0.14 -4.48
N GLN A 331 -22.39 0.08 -4.67
CA GLN A 331 -21.61 1.17 -5.24
C GLN A 331 -20.72 0.62 -6.36
N ALA A 332 -20.66 1.38 -7.46
CA ALA A 332 -19.74 1.08 -8.55
C ALA A 332 -18.30 1.28 -8.07
N TYR A 333 -17.41 0.40 -8.53
CA TYR A 333 -15.99 0.43 -8.20
C TYR A 333 -15.20 0.41 -9.51
N TYR A 334 -14.31 1.38 -9.70
CA TYR A 334 -13.34 1.40 -10.78
C TYR A 334 -11.95 1.68 -10.20
N PHE A 335 -11.05 0.72 -10.41
CA PHE A 335 -9.65 0.83 -10.03
C PHE A 335 -8.81 1.12 -11.28
N SER A 336 -7.86 2.04 -11.14
CA SER A 336 -6.84 2.32 -12.16
C SER A 336 -5.49 2.51 -11.50
N SER A 337 -4.48 1.81 -12.03
CA SER A 337 -3.08 1.96 -11.62
C SER A 337 -2.47 3.30 -12.08
N LYS A 338 -3.20 4.09 -12.89
CA LYS A 338 -2.76 5.43 -13.32
C LYS A 338 -2.87 6.48 -12.21
N ILE A 339 -3.72 6.26 -11.20
CA ILE A 339 -3.92 7.20 -10.09
C ILE A 339 -3.19 6.71 -8.85
N LEU A 340 -2.16 7.46 -8.46
CA LEU A 340 -1.43 7.29 -7.21
C LEU A 340 -2.18 7.91 -6.03
N ALA A 341 -2.08 7.27 -4.87
CA ALA A 341 -2.59 7.79 -3.62
C ALA A 341 -1.88 9.08 -3.23
N LYS A 342 -2.58 9.95 -2.49
CA LYS A 342 -2.03 11.24 -2.06
C LYS A 342 -0.70 11.05 -1.31
N GLY A 343 0.34 11.74 -1.76
CA GLY A 343 1.67 11.72 -1.13
C GLY A 343 2.61 10.62 -1.61
N ILE A 344 2.14 9.69 -2.46
CA ILE A 344 3.01 8.70 -3.12
C ILE A 344 3.82 9.39 -4.21
N ASN A 345 5.13 9.11 -4.21
CA ASN A 345 6.13 9.73 -5.09
C ASN A 345 6.95 8.64 -5.79
N GLU A 346 6.47 8.15 -6.94
CA GLU A 346 7.23 7.22 -7.76
C GLU A 346 8.23 7.99 -8.62
N PHE A 347 9.50 7.59 -8.61
CA PHE A 347 10.51 8.25 -9.44
C PHE A 347 11.60 7.27 -9.88
N SER A 348 12.32 7.64 -10.93
CA SER A 348 13.52 6.96 -11.41
C SER A 348 14.49 7.98 -11.97
N VAL A 349 15.77 7.81 -11.67
CA VAL A 349 16.89 8.51 -12.28
C VAL A 349 17.86 7.45 -12.77
N ASP A 350 18.06 7.41 -14.08
CA ASP A 350 18.75 6.37 -14.81
C ASP A 350 19.87 7.01 -15.61
N VAL A 351 21.11 6.53 -15.47
CA VAL A 351 22.26 7.00 -16.24
C VAL A 351 23.09 5.81 -16.66
N GLY A 352 23.42 5.70 -17.94
CA GLY A 352 24.23 4.61 -18.44
C GLY A 352 24.44 4.65 -19.94
N VAL A 353 24.95 3.55 -20.48
CA VAL A 353 25.21 3.39 -21.90
C VAL A 353 24.18 2.40 -22.47
N PRO A 354 23.43 2.75 -23.53
CA PRO A 354 22.51 1.83 -24.19
C PRO A 354 23.19 0.54 -24.62
N ARG A 355 22.51 -0.58 -24.38
CA ARG A 355 22.95 -1.91 -24.77
C ARG A 355 22.06 -2.45 -25.86
N TYR A 356 22.66 -2.80 -26.99
CA TYR A 356 21.98 -3.37 -28.14
C TYR A 356 22.08 -4.90 -28.15
N ASN A 357 21.25 -5.51 -29.00
CA ASN A 357 21.33 -6.93 -29.37
C ASN A 357 21.45 -7.91 -28.19
N TYR A 358 20.72 -7.62 -27.11
CA TYR A 358 20.69 -8.46 -25.91
C TYR A 358 20.28 -9.90 -26.25
N GLY A 359 21.09 -10.86 -25.80
CA GLY A 359 20.89 -12.29 -26.11
C GLY A 359 21.54 -12.74 -27.43
N LEU A 360 22.10 -11.82 -28.22
CA LEU A 360 22.88 -12.12 -29.43
C LEU A 360 24.38 -11.84 -29.24
N PHE A 361 24.72 -10.74 -28.55
CA PHE A 361 26.10 -10.34 -28.24
C PHE A 361 26.27 -9.97 -26.77
N SER A 362 27.45 -10.28 -26.23
CA SER A 362 27.74 -10.11 -24.80
C SER A 362 27.86 -8.66 -24.34
N ASN A 363 28.53 -7.80 -25.11
CA ASN A 363 28.88 -6.43 -24.70
C ASN A 363 28.73 -5.42 -25.83
N ASP A 364 27.63 -5.52 -26.57
CA ASP A 364 27.30 -4.58 -27.64
C ASP A 364 26.63 -3.32 -27.04
N TYR A 365 27.47 -2.32 -26.77
CA TYR A 365 27.09 -1.06 -26.14
C TYR A 365 27.26 0.09 -27.13
N ASP A 366 26.39 1.09 -27.01
CA ASP A 366 26.54 2.35 -27.73
C ASP A 366 27.80 3.11 -27.27
N ASP A 367 28.26 4.05 -28.07
CA ASP A 367 29.28 5.03 -27.67
C ASP A 367 28.63 6.21 -26.92
N ALA A 368 27.32 6.41 -27.07
CA ALA A 368 26.58 7.48 -26.42
C ALA A 368 26.20 7.15 -24.97
N THR A 369 26.40 8.11 -24.07
CA THR A 369 25.81 8.04 -22.72
C THR A 369 24.37 8.55 -22.78
N PHE A 370 23.46 7.81 -22.17
CA PHE A 370 22.05 8.13 -22.03
C PHE A 370 21.71 8.39 -20.56
N ALA A 371 20.85 9.38 -20.33
CA ALA A 371 20.28 9.67 -19.02
C ALA A 371 18.78 9.89 -19.14
N SER A 372 18.02 9.36 -18.20
CA SER A 372 16.58 9.61 -18.10
C SER A 372 16.16 9.86 -16.66
N GLY A 373 15.13 10.68 -16.51
CA GLY A 373 14.45 10.92 -15.24
C GLY A 373 12.95 10.82 -15.46
N ALA A 374 12.25 10.09 -14.59
CA ALA A 374 10.80 10.00 -14.60
C ALA A 374 10.26 10.20 -13.18
N ILE A 375 9.13 10.89 -13.07
CA ILE A 375 8.45 11.12 -11.79
C ILE A 375 6.94 11.06 -11.97
N ARG A 376 6.27 10.42 -11.02
CA ARG A 376 4.82 10.42 -10.86
C ARG A 376 4.47 10.77 -9.41
N TYR A 377 3.62 11.79 -9.23
CA TYR A 377 3.23 12.28 -7.92
C TYR A 377 1.72 12.23 -7.74
N GLY A 378 1.27 11.53 -6.70
CA GLY A 378 -0.10 11.57 -6.23
C GLY A 378 -0.41 12.90 -5.52
N TYR A 379 -0.80 13.92 -6.28
CA TYR A 379 -1.19 15.23 -5.74
C TYR A 379 -2.44 15.13 -4.84
N SER A 380 -3.39 14.29 -5.23
CA SER A 380 -4.56 13.91 -4.43
C SER A 380 -5.00 12.49 -4.75
N ASN A 381 -5.92 11.90 -3.97
CA ASN A 381 -6.53 10.59 -4.27
C ASN A 381 -7.37 10.58 -5.58
N SER A 382 -7.38 11.67 -6.35
CA SER A 382 -8.07 11.79 -7.63
C SER A 382 -7.19 12.34 -8.75
N LEU A 383 -5.97 12.80 -8.46
CA LEU A 383 -5.11 13.48 -9.43
C LEU A 383 -3.65 13.05 -9.22
N THR A 384 -3.05 12.52 -10.28
CA THR A 384 -1.64 12.20 -10.38
C THR A 384 -1.02 13.05 -11.47
N LEU A 385 0.14 13.62 -11.19
CA LEU A 385 0.93 14.38 -12.15
C LEU A 385 2.14 13.52 -12.55
N SER A 386 2.48 13.53 -13.83
CA SER A 386 3.63 12.82 -14.38
C SER A 386 4.56 13.79 -15.11
N GLY A 387 5.85 13.48 -15.09
CA GLY A 387 6.88 14.23 -15.80
C GLY A 387 8.08 13.36 -16.06
N GLY A 388 8.82 13.68 -17.11
CA GLY A 388 10.03 12.96 -17.43
C GLY A 388 10.88 13.68 -18.44
N VAL A 389 12.16 13.31 -18.46
CA VAL A 389 13.19 13.85 -19.33
C VAL A 389 14.09 12.72 -19.79
N GLU A 390 14.58 12.80 -21.02
CA GLU A 390 15.59 11.90 -21.57
C GLU A 390 16.63 12.73 -22.29
N ALA A 391 17.90 12.35 -22.20
CA ALA A 391 18.99 13.02 -22.88
C ALA A 391 20.09 12.03 -23.23
N SER A 392 20.80 12.30 -24.33
CA SER A 392 21.97 11.51 -24.72
C SER A 392 23.10 12.39 -25.26
N THR A 393 24.33 11.90 -25.17
CA THR A 393 25.52 12.62 -25.66
C THR A 393 25.60 12.74 -27.18
N ASP A 394 24.83 11.94 -27.93
CA ASP A 394 24.74 12.02 -29.39
C ASP A 394 23.64 12.98 -29.88
N GLY A 395 23.03 13.74 -28.96
CA GLY A 395 22.18 14.88 -29.28
C GLY A 395 20.68 14.68 -29.07
N LEU A 396 20.24 13.64 -28.35
CA LEU A 396 18.86 13.50 -27.92
C LEU A 396 18.57 14.43 -26.74
N SER A 397 17.45 15.14 -26.81
CA SER A 397 16.79 15.77 -25.67
C SER A 397 15.30 15.54 -25.80
N ASN A 398 14.66 15.02 -24.76
CA ASN A 398 13.22 14.76 -24.72
C ASN A 398 12.68 15.24 -23.37
N LEU A 399 11.52 15.88 -23.41
CA LEU A 399 10.82 16.36 -22.21
C LEU A 399 9.34 16.10 -22.40
N GLY A 400 8.71 15.54 -21.39
CA GLY A 400 7.27 15.33 -21.39
C GLY A 400 6.66 15.45 -20.00
N THR A 401 5.36 15.72 -20.00
CA THR A 401 4.56 15.84 -18.79
C THR A 401 3.14 15.40 -19.08
N GLY A 402 2.46 14.97 -18.04
CA GLY A 402 1.08 14.56 -18.15
C GLY A 402 0.38 14.56 -16.80
N PHE A 403 -0.86 14.11 -16.85
CA PHE A 403 -1.65 13.88 -15.66
C PHE A 403 -2.62 12.73 -15.88
N ALA A 404 -3.03 12.10 -14.78
CA ALA A 404 -4.15 11.20 -14.73
C ALA A 404 -5.13 11.71 -13.66
N LYS A 405 -6.42 11.76 -14.00
CA LYS A 405 -7.47 12.23 -13.12
C LYS A 405 -8.63 11.25 -13.06
N ASN A 406 -9.05 10.92 -11.85
CA ASN A 406 -10.26 10.14 -11.61
C ASN A 406 -11.51 10.99 -11.93
N LEU A 407 -12.42 10.41 -12.70
CA LEU A 407 -13.72 10.96 -13.06
C LEU A 407 -14.80 10.33 -12.17
N PHE A 408 -15.07 10.98 -11.03
CA PHE A 408 -16.17 10.66 -10.10
C PHE A 408 -16.31 9.17 -9.72
N GLY A 409 -15.20 8.43 -9.65
CA GLY A 409 -15.16 7.03 -9.24
C GLY A 409 -15.57 6.01 -10.31
N PHE A 410 -15.90 6.44 -11.53
CA PHE A 410 -16.32 5.54 -12.61
C PHE A 410 -15.33 5.46 -13.78
N GLY A 411 -14.28 6.28 -13.78
CA GLY A 411 -13.27 6.24 -14.83
C GLY A 411 -12.04 7.09 -14.52
N VAL A 412 -11.07 7.06 -15.42
CA VAL A 412 -9.86 7.86 -15.41
C VAL A 412 -9.65 8.46 -16.80
N ILE A 413 -9.37 9.76 -16.80
CA ILE A 413 -8.81 10.45 -17.97
C ILE A 413 -7.32 10.65 -17.73
N ASN A 414 -6.50 10.38 -18.73
CA ASN A 414 -5.10 10.78 -18.71
C ASN A 414 -4.74 11.53 -19.99
N ALA A 415 -3.82 12.46 -19.87
CA ALA A 415 -3.29 13.20 -21.00
C ALA A 415 -1.80 13.45 -20.77
N ASP A 416 -1.01 13.25 -21.82
CA ASP A 416 0.44 13.37 -21.81
C ASP A 416 0.88 14.12 -23.05
N ILE A 417 1.87 14.99 -22.92
CA ILE A 417 2.51 15.69 -24.03
C ILE A 417 4.01 15.54 -23.90
N ALA A 418 4.69 15.35 -25.02
CA ALA A 418 6.14 15.25 -25.08
C ALA A 418 6.67 15.98 -26.32
N ALA A 419 7.85 16.57 -26.17
CA ALA A 419 8.61 17.18 -27.25
C ALA A 419 10.05 16.65 -27.18
N SER A 420 10.56 16.23 -28.33
CA SER A 420 11.91 15.75 -28.48
C SER A 420 12.67 16.51 -29.56
N GLN A 421 13.98 16.56 -29.40
CA GLN A 421 14.93 16.99 -30.40
C GLN A 421 16.01 15.93 -30.49
N TYR A 422 16.33 15.52 -31.71
CA TYR A 422 17.47 14.64 -31.98
C TYR A 422 18.23 15.20 -33.18
N LYS A 423 19.43 15.71 -32.92
CA LYS A 423 20.23 16.42 -33.93
C LYS A 423 19.42 17.58 -34.54
N ASP A 424 19.13 17.53 -35.84
CA ASP A 424 18.39 18.58 -36.56
C ASP A 424 16.88 18.30 -36.66
N GLU A 425 16.39 17.19 -36.07
CA GLU A 425 14.99 16.79 -36.13
C GLU A 425 14.26 17.08 -34.83
N ASN A 426 13.01 17.53 -34.94
CA ASN A 426 12.11 17.75 -33.80
C ASN A 426 10.93 16.76 -33.88
N GLY A 427 10.56 16.21 -32.74
CA GLY A 427 9.42 15.32 -32.57
C GLY A 427 8.43 15.86 -31.54
N TYR A 428 7.15 15.58 -31.75
CA TYR A 428 6.10 15.91 -30.80
C TYR A 428 5.16 14.71 -30.65
N SER A 429 4.72 14.43 -29.44
CA SER A 429 3.72 13.40 -29.17
C SER A 429 2.69 13.94 -28.18
N ALA A 430 1.43 13.58 -28.40
CA ALA A 430 0.35 13.88 -27.47
C ALA A 430 -0.50 12.63 -27.31
N LEU A 431 -0.65 12.16 -26.07
CA LEU A 431 -1.52 11.03 -25.75
C LEU A 431 -2.71 11.54 -24.95
N VAL A 432 -3.91 11.08 -25.32
CA VAL A 432 -5.12 11.22 -24.50
C VAL A 432 -5.74 9.85 -24.33
N GLY A 433 -5.93 9.45 -23.07
CA GLY A 433 -6.56 8.20 -22.68
C GLY A 433 -7.83 8.46 -21.89
N LEU A 434 -8.86 7.66 -22.15
CA LEU A 434 -10.05 7.58 -21.33
C LEU A 434 -10.33 6.11 -21.06
N GLU A 435 -10.32 5.74 -19.78
CA GLU A 435 -10.67 4.40 -19.33
C GLU A 435 -11.73 4.49 -18.25
N GLY A 436 -12.59 3.50 -18.16
CA GLY A 436 -13.65 3.55 -17.17
C GLY A 436 -14.73 2.53 -17.42
N ARG A 437 -15.78 2.68 -16.63
CA ARG A 437 -16.94 1.81 -16.61
C ARG A 437 -18.20 2.64 -16.47
N ILE A 438 -19.07 2.57 -17.47
CA ILE A 438 -20.36 3.30 -17.47
C ILE A 438 -21.43 2.48 -16.74
N SER A 439 -21.35 1.15 -16.79
CA SER A 439 -22.32 0.26 -16.14
C SER A 439 -21.70 -1.09 -15.77
N LYS A 440 -22.43 -1.94 -15.02
CA LYS A 440 -22.00 -3.30 -14.65
C LYS A 440 -21.60 -4.20 -15.82
N ASN A 441 -21.94 -3.85 -17.07
CA ASN A 441 -21.59 -4.66 -18.24
C ASN A 441 -20.80 -3.87 -19.29
N ILE A 442 -20.53 -2.59 -19.08
CA ILE A 442 -19.91 -1.70 -20.09
C ILE A 442 -18.67 -1.05 -19.47
N SER A 443 -17.51 -1.56 -19.83
CA SER A 443 -16.21 -0.91 -19.65
C SER A 443 -15.67 -0.41 -20.98
N PHE A 444 -14.91 0.67 -20.96
CA PHE A 444 -14.22 1.19 -22.12
C PHE A 444 -12.77 1.51 -21.73
N ASN A 445 -11.87 1.35 -22.68
CA ASN A 445 -10.50 1.84 -22.62
C ASN A 445 -10.17 2.30 -24.03
N THR A 446 -9.98 3.59 -24.19
CA THR A 446 -9.60 4.19 -25.46
C THR A 446 -8.40 5.10 -25.21
N SER A 447 -7.44 5.05 -26.11
CA SER A 447 -6.33 5.99 -26.13
C SER A 447 -6.06 6.41 -27.55
N TYR A 448 -5.65 7.65 -27.71
CA TYR A 448 -5.21 8.25 -28.96
C TYR A 448 -3.82 8.83 -28.71
N ARG A 449 -2.87 8.53 -29.60
CA ARG A 449 -1.49 9.03 -29.55
C ARG A 449 -1.13 9.62 -30.90
#